data_AF-A0A3D4YAS8-F1
#
_entry.id   AF-A0A3D4YAS8-F1
#
_cell.length_a   1.000
_cell.length_b   1.000
_cell.length_c   1.000
_cell.angle_alpha   90.00
_cell.angle_beta   90.00
_cell.angle_gamma   90.00
#
_symmetry.space_group_name_H-M   'P 1'
#
loop_
_entity.id
_entity.type
_entity.pdbx_description
1 polymer ?
#
loop_
_entity_poly.entity_id
_entity_poly.type
_entity_poly.pdbx_seq_one_letter_code
_entity_poly.pdbx_strand_id
1 'polypeptide(L)'
;FAPIVARFAKQYDWRVIPISLDGGGVAEFPEFMPDNGLAAKWNVTALPSLFAVNPATFHILPVAFGMTSIDQMETRIMALLEDNHD
;
A
#
# COMPACT_ATOMS: atom_id res chain seq x y z
N PHE A 1 -1.20 3.71 10.95
CA PHE A 1 -1.11 3.33 9.52
C PHE A 1 -1.76 1.97 9.27
N ALA A 2 -1.22 0.87 9.81
CA ALA A 2 -1.72 -0.49 9.54
C ALA A 2 -3.24 -0.71 9.80
N PRO A 3 -3.83 -0.22 10.92
CA PRO A 3 -5.28 -0.33 11.14
C PRO A 3 -6.12 0.38 10.08
N ILE A 4 -5.63 1.50 9.57
CA ILE A 4 -6.32 2.29 8.55
C ILE A 4 -6.32 1.53 7.22
N VAL A 5 -5.15 1.04 6.80
CA VAL A 5 -5.00 0.24 5.58
C VAL A 5 -5.86 -1.01 5.66
N ALA A 6 -5.88 -1.71 6.80
CA ALA A 6 -6.71 -2.90 6.99
C ALA A 6 -8.21 -2.58 6.88
N ARG A 7 -8.67 -1.46 7.45
CA ARG A 7 -10.06 -1.00 7.32
C ARG A 7 -10.42 -0.64 5.88
N PHE A 8 -9.58 0.15 5.21
CA PHE A 8 -9.77 0.52 3.81
C PHE A 8 -9.85 -0.72 2.93
N ALA A 9 -8.88 -1.63 3.07
CA ALA A 9 -8.82 -2.86 2.31
C ALA A 9 -10.07 -3.72 2.48
N LYS A 10 -10.56 -3.84 3.72
CA LYS A 10 -11.81 -4.53 4.02
C LYS A 10 -13.03 -3.83 3.42
N GLN A 11 -13.07 -2.50 3.47
CA GLN A 11 -14.21 -1.71 2.99
C GLN A 11 -14.36 -1.76 1.47
N TYR A 12 -13.25 -1.75 0.74
CA TYR A 12 -13.23 -1.70 -0.73
C TYR A 12 -12.84 -3.02 -1.38
N ASP A 13 -12.71 -4.11 -0.61
CA ASP A 13 -12.31 -5.44 -1.06
C ASP A 13 -10.93 -5.47 -1.76
N TRP A 14 -9.97 -4.71 -1.24
CA TRP A 14 -8.60 -4.71 -1.73
C TRP A 14 -7.78 -5.78 -1.03
N ARG A 15 -6.93 -6.46 -1.81
CA ARG A 15 -5.88 -7.32 -1.25
C ARG A 15 -4.71 -6.48 -0.78
N VAL A 16 -4.28 -6.68 0.46
CA VAL A 16 -3.06 -6.08 1.00
C VAL A 16 -1.93 -7.10 1.00
N ILE A 17 -0.74 -6.67 0.61
CA ILE A 17 0.47 -7.47 0.62
C ILE A 17 1.48 -6.81 1.56
N PRO A 18 1.56 -7.24 2.83
CA PRO A 18 2.48 -6.65 3.80
C PRO A 18 3.90 -7.11 3.52
N ILE A 19 4.81 -6.15 3.33
CA ILE A 19 6.25 -6.39 3.16
C ILE A 19 6.99 -5.90 4.40
N SER A 20 7.77 -6.77 5.03
CA SER A 20 8.58 -6.45 6.19
C SER A 20 10.03 -6.22 5.79
N LEU A 21 10.60 -5.08 6.21
CA LEU A 21 12.02 -4.76 5.96
C LEU A 21 12.94 -5.25 7.09
N ASP A 22 12.39 -5.45 8.29
CA ASP A 22 13.13 -5.84 9.50
C ASP A 22 12.81 -7.27 9.96
N GLY A 23 11.93 -7.98 9.25
CA GLY A 23 11.46 -9.32 9.60
C GLY A 23 10.38 -9.33 10.68
N GLY A 24 9.91 -8.16 11.14
CA GLY A 24 8.80 -8.02 12.07
C GLY A 24 7.44 -7.90 11.36
N GLY A 25 6.42 -8.52 11.95
CA GLY A 25 5.02 -8.33 11.57
C GLY A 25 4.31 -7.34 12.47
N VAL A 26 3.14 -6.86 12.04
CA VAL A 26 2.24 -6.03 12.86
C VAL A 26 0.94 -6.76 13.11
N ALA A 27 0.22 -6.41 14.18
CA ALA A 27 -0.98 -7.15 14.61
C ALA A 27 -2.07 -7.21 13.53
N GLU A 28 -2.20 -6.14 12.74
CA GLU A 28 -3.19 -6.06 11.65
C GLU A 28 -2.79 -6.88 10.42
N PHE A 29 -1.51 -7.23 10.30
CA PHE A 29 -0.92 -7.96 9.19
C PHE A 29 0.06 -9.03 9.72
N PRO A 30 -0.48 -10.09 10.36
CA PRO A 30 0.35 -11.13 10.97
C PRO A 30 1.07 -11.99 9.94
N GLU A 31 0.50 -12.12 8.74
CA GLU A 31 1.14 -12.72 7.58
C GLU A 31 1.81 -11.61 6.76
N PHE A 32 3.13 -11.67 6.66
CA PHE A 32 3.92 -10.72 5.88
C PHE A 32 5.01 -11.47 5.11
N MET A 33 5.48 -10.86 4.04
CA MET A 33 6.63 -11.37 3.30
C MET A 33 7.87 -10.55 3.65
N PRO A 34 9.05 -11.18 3.75
CA PRO A 34 10.30 -10.43 3.85
C PRO A 34 10.53 -9.64 2.55
N ASP A 35 11.20 -8.49 2.65
CA ASP A 35 11.64 -7.76 1.48
C ASP A 35 12.59 -8.62 0.64
N ASN A 36 12.31 -8.68 -0.66
CA ASN A 36 13.09 -9.40 -1.66
C ASN A 36 13.72 -8.45 -2.69
N GLY A 37 13.94 -7.19 -2.30
CA GLY A 37 14.46 -6.11 -3.15
C GLY A 37 13.37 -5.20 -3.74
N LEU A 38 12.11 -5.38 -3.35
CA LEU A 38 11.01 -4.51 -3.76
C LEU A 38 11.21 -3.10 -3.21
N ALA A 39 11.68 -2.97 -1.97
CA ALA A 39 11.90 -1.65 -1.35
C ALA A 39 12.90 -0.80 -2.17
N ALA A 40 14.00 -1.42 -2.61
CA ALA A 40 14.98 -0.76 -3.47
C ALA A 40 14.42 -0.50 -4.88
N LYS A 41 13.76 -1.49 -5.49
CA LYS A 41 13.19 -1.39 -6.84
C LYS A 41 12.15 -0.27 -6.94
N TRP A 42 11.36 -0.07 -5.89
CA TRP A 42 10.29 0.94 -5.85
C TRP A 42 10.72 2.24 -5.17
N ASN A 43 12.02 2.39 -4.90
CA ASN A 43 12.62 3.58 -4.30
C ASN A 43 11.89 4.01 -3.01
N VAL A 44 11.66 3.06 -2.11
CA VAL A 44 11.08 3.33 -0.79
C VAL A 44 12.07 4.16 0.02
N THR A 45 11.72 5.42 0.28
CA THR A 45 12.59 6.36 1.00
C THR A 45 12.17 6.60 2.46
N ALA A 46 10.98 6.16 2.86
CA ALA A 46 10.46 6.32 4.22
C ALA A 46 9.54 5.18 4.61
N LEU A 47 9.45 4.88 5.92
CA LEU A 47 8.50 3.91 6.47
C LEU A 47 7.46 4.59 7.37
N PRO A 48 6.20 4.10 7.39
CA PRO A 48 5.64 3.12 6.46
C PRO A 48 5.41 3.70 5.06
N SER A 49 5.34 2.86 4.03
CA SER A 49 4.98 3.23 2.66
C SER A 49 3.86 2.34 2.12
N LEU A 50 2.97 2.91 1.29
CA LEU A 50 1.88 2.19 0.63
C LEU A 50 1.91 2.48 -0.87
N PHE A 51 1.78 1.40 -1.64
CA PHE A 51 1.72 1.42 -3.10
C PHE A 51 0.45 0.71 -3.54
N ALA A 52 -0.24 1.28 -4.52
CA ALA A 52 -1.29 0.62 -5.26
C ALA A 52 -0.66 -0.09 -6.46
N VAL A 53 -1.13 -1.30 -6.75
CA VAL A 53 -0.64 -2.08 -7.89
C VAL A 53 -1.83 -2.53 -8.71
N ASN A 54 -1.83 -2.22 -10.00
CA ASN A 54 -2.76 -2.84 -10.94
C ASN A 54 -2.22 -4.25 -11.28
N PRO A 55 -2.91 -5.34 -10.89
CA PRO A 55 -2.40 -6.69 -11.10
C PRO A 55 -2.39 -7.13 -12.56
N ALA A 56 -3.18 -6.49 -13.44
CA ALA A 56 -3.24 -6.82 -14.86
C ALA A 56 -2.08 -6.20 -15.65
N THR A 57 -1.69 -4.97 -15.30
CA THR A 57 -0.65 -4.23 -16.03
C THR A 57 0.68 -4.16 -15.28
N PHE A 58 0.70 -4.56 -14.01
CA PHE A 58 1.81 -4.35 -13.07
C PHE A 58 2.21 -2.88 -12.90
N HIS A 59 1.32 -1.94 -13.26
CA HIS A 59 1.53 -0.53 -12.97
C HIS A 59 1.47 -0.31 -11.46
N ILE A 60 2.50 0.33 -10.92
CA ILE A 60 2.65 0.64 -9.50
C ILE A 60 2.52 2.14 -9.30
N LEU A 61 1.67 2.55 -8.37
CA LEU A 61 1.55 3.94 -7.95
C LEU A 61 1.86 4.08 -6.46
N PRO A 62 2.79 5.00 -6.07
CA PRO A 62 2.96 5.38 -4.68
C PRO A 62 1.72 6.13 -4.16
N VAL A 63 1.04 5.55 -3.17
CA VAL A 63 -0.16 6.14 -2.55
C VAL A 63 0.26 7.03 -1.39
N ALA A 64 1.13 6.53 -0.51
CA ALA A 64 1.52 7.22 0.70
C ALA A 64 2.94 6.87 1.16
N PHE A 65 3.62 7.88 1.73
CA PHE A 65 4.90 7.76 2.43
C PHE A 65 4.74 8.43 3.80
N GLY A 66 4.91 7.69 4.90
CA GLY A 66 4.82 8.21 6.26
C GLY A 66 3.39 8.48 6.77
N MET A 67 3.28 9.37 7.76
CA MET A 67 2.01 9.74 8.42
C MET A 67 1.09 10.50 7.46
N THR A 68 0.20 9.78 6.81
CA THR A 68 -0.93 10.36 6.07
C THR A 68 -2.25 10.07 6.78
N SER A 69 -3.21 10.97 6.67
CA SER A 69 -4.58 10.79 7.18
C SER A 69 -5.40 9.89 6.24
N ILE A 70 -6.46 9.28 6.76
CA ILE A 70 -7.38 8.44 5.97
C ILE A 70 -7.88 9.18 4.73
N ASP A 71 -8.31 10.43 4.90
CA ASP A 71 -8.89 11.25 3.82
C ASP A 71 -7.93 11.46 2.64
N GLN A 72 -6.62 11.58 2.92
CA GLN A 72 -5.61 11.73 1.87
C GLN A 72 -5.36 10.43 1.12
N MET A 73 -5.42 9.28 1.79
CA MET A 73 -5.33 7.99 1.13
C MET A 73 -6.54 7.74 0.23
N GLU A 74 -7.75 8.01 0.73
CA GLU A 74 -8.97 7.84 -0.06
C GLU A 74 -8.96 8.75 -1.29
N THR A 75 -8.65 10.04 -1.13
CA THR A 75 -8.56 10.99 -2.26
C THR A 75 -7.61 10.51 -3.35
N ARG A 76 -6.42 10.01 -2.98
CA ARG A 76 -5.42 9.53 -3.94
C ARG A 76 -5.82 8.23 -4.62
N ILE A 77 -6.44 7.30 -3.91
CA ILE A 77 -6.89 6.04 -4.49
C ILE A 77 -8.10 6.27 -5.41
N MET A 78 -9.03 7.14 -5.03
CA MET A 78 -10.17 7.48 -5.89
C MET A 78 -9.73 8.17 -7.18
N ALA A 79 -8.75 9.08 -7.12
CA ALA A 79 -8.17 9.68 -8.31
C ALA A 79 -7.61 8.63 -9.29
N LEU A 80 -7.10 7.49 -8.80
CA LEU A 80 -6.67 6.39 -9.67
C LEU A 80 -7.82 5.63 -10.30
N LEU A 81 -8.90 5.39 -9.55
CA LEU A 81 -10.06 4.69 -10.09
C LEU A 81 -10.71 5.50 -11.21
N GLU A 82 -10.71 6.83 -11.10
CA GLU A 82 -11.19 7.75 -12.13
C GLU A 82 -10.27 7.82 -13.36
N ASP A 83 -8.95 7.69 -13.19
CA ASP A 83 -7.95 7.74 -14.27
C ASP A 83 -7.97 6.48 -15.18
N ASN A 84 -8.69 5.42 -14.81
CA ASN A 84 -8.81 4.19 -15.61
C ASN A 84 -9.95 4.23 -16.66
N HIS A 85 -10.36 5.42 -17.10
CA HIS A 85 -11.49 5.61 -18.04
C HIS A 85 -11.10 6.03 -19.48
N ASP A 86 -9.84 5.88 -19.88
CA ASP A 86 -9.39 6.08 -21.28
C ASP A 86 -9.19 4.76 -22.05
#